data_AF-A0A661M1D4-F1
#
_entry.id   AF-A0A661M1D4-F1
#
_cell.length_a   1.000
_cell.length_b   1.000
_cell.length_c   1.000
_cell.angle_alpha   90.00
_cell.angle_beta   90.00
_cell.angle_gamma   90.00
#
_symmetry.space_group_name_H-M   'P 1'
#
loop_
_entity.id
_entity.type
_entity.pdbx_description
1 polymer ?
#
loop_
_entity_poly.entity_id
_entity_poly.type
_entity_poly.pdbx_seq_one_letter_code
_entity_poly.pdbx_strand_id
1 'polypeptide(L)'
;MTLTRNQAEDLLLTRFRLNRFYDEQWETIESLLEGKRILLIQRTGFGKSLCYQLPALKMSGITLVISPLIALMKDQVDSLIACGAQAAFINSSLTAEQIKQVYTDLKNNKIKILYCAPERFAISSFQAFLNTLNISLIAVDEAHCISEWG
;
A
#
# COMPACT_ATOMS: atom_id res chain seq x y z
N MET A 1 -9.54 18.58 -5.33
CA MET A 1 -10.94 18.16 -5.02
C MET A 1 -10.86 17.00 -4.06
N THR A 2 -11.51 17.12 -2.91
CA THR A 2 -11.61 16.04 -1.91
C THR A 2 -12.52 14.94 -2.46
N LEU A 3 -12.07 13.69 -2.42
CA LEU A 3 -12.86 12.52 -2.85
C LEU A 3 -14.03 12.34 -1.88
N THR A 4 -15.27 12.33 -2.38
CA THR A 4 -16.45 12.07 -1.52
C THR A 4 -16.69 10.57 -1.36
N ARG A 5 -17.43 10.15 -0.32
CA ARG A 5 -17.78 8.75 -0.08
C ARG A 5 -18.43 8.09 -1.29
N ASN A 6 -19.40 8.76 -1.91
CA ASN A 6 -20.11 8.22 -3.07
C ASN A 6 -19.14 7.97 -4.25
N GLN A 7 -18.24 8.91 -4.52
CA GLN A 7 -17.21 8.74 -5.55
C GLN A 7 -16.22 7.60 -5.23
N ALA A 8 -15.94 7.39 -3.94
CA ALA A 8 -15.12 6.28 -3.48
C ALA A 8 -15.85 4.94 -3.61
N GLU A 9 -17.14 4.89 -3.35
CA GLU A 9 -17.97 3.69 -3.50
C GLU A 9 -18.14 3.29 -4.98
N ASP A 10 -18.17 4.25 -5.91
CA ASP A 10 -18.12 3.95 -7.35
C ASP A 10 -16.81 3.24 -7.74
N LEU A 11 -15.67 3.67 -7.19
CA LEU A 11 -14.38 3.01 -7.38
C LEU A 11 -14.35 1.63 -6.72
N LEU A 12 -14.96 1.53 -5.53
CA LEU A 12 -15.07 0.30 -4.77
C LEU A 12 -15.82 -0.77 -5.58
N LEU A 13 -16.94 -0.40 -6.19
CA LEU A 13 -17.74 -1.28 -7.02
C LEU A 13 -17.00 -1.66 -8.32
N THR A 14 -16.44 -0.67 -9.03
CA THR A 14 -15.83 -0.90 -10.35
C THR A 14 -14.50 -1.63 -10.30
N ARG A 15 -13.67 -1.38 -9.28
CA ARG A 15 -12.34 -1.97 -9.15
C ARG A 15 -12.31 -3.15 -8.20
N PHE A 16 -12.88 -3.00 -7.01
CA PHE A 16 -12.79 -4.01 -5.95
C PHE A 16 -14.00 -4.95 -5.88
N ARG A 17 -15.06 -4.68 -6.67
CA ARG A 17 -16.32 -5.45 -6.68
C ARG A 17 -17.01 -5.53 -5.32
N LEU A 18 -16.85 -4.48 -4.51
CA LEU A 18 -17.48 -4.33 -3.20
C LEU A 18 -18.53 -3.21 -3.25
N ASN A 19 -19.65 -3.40 -2.55
CA ASN A 19 -20.81 -2.50 -2.69
C ASN A 19 -20.70 -1.22 -1.86
N ARG A 20 -20.22 -1.32 -0.61
CA ARG A 20 -20.15 -0.21 0.34
C ARG A 20 -19.00 -0.40 1.31
N PHE A 21 -18.48 0.71 1.83
CA PHE A 21 -17.59 0.69 2.98
C PHE A 21 -18.38 0.48 4.27
N TYR A 22 -17.74 -0.14 5.27
CA TYR A 22 -18.13 0.11 6.66
C TYR A 22 -17.83 1.57 7.01
N ASP A 23 -18.61 2.17 7.91
CA ASP A 23 -18.45 3.59 8.26
C ASP A 23 -17.04 3.88 8.80
N GLU A 24 -16.50 3.02 9.66
CA GLU A 24 -15.14 3.12 10.20
C GLU A 24 -14.04 3.00 9.11
N GLN A 25 -14.29 2.26 8.02
CA GLN A 25 -13.36 2.23 6.89
C GLN A 25 -13.33 3.57 6.18
N TRP A 26 -14.51 4.18 5.94
CA TRP A 26 -14.59 5.48 5.29
C TRP A 26 -13.93 6.57 6.14
N GLU A 27 -14.19 6.61 7.45
CA GLU A 27 -13.56 7.56 8.37
C GLU A 27 -12.02 7.47 8.33
N THR A 28 -11.50 6.24 8.26
CA THR A 28 -10.06 5.99 8.12
C THR A 28 -9.54 6.52 6.78
N ILE A 29 -10.22 6.20 5.67
CA ILE A 29 -9.85 6.62 4.32
C ILE A 29 -9.86 8.15 4.20
N GLU A 30 -10.92 8.79 4.68
CA GLU A 30 -11.07 10.24 4.67
C GLU A 30 -9.95 10.91 5.47
N SER A 31 -9.67 10.42 6.67
CA SER A 31 -8.57 10.92 7.49
C SER A 31 -7.21 10.78 6.80
N LEU A 32 -6.94 9.66 6.11
CA LEU A 32 -5.71 9.49 5.33
C LEU A 32 -5.63 10.45 4.14
N LEU A 33 -6.74 10.67 3.43
CA LEU A 33 -6.81 11.62 2.31
C LEU A 33 -6.58 13.07 2.75
N GLU A 34 -6.91 13.39 4.00
CA GLU A 34 -6.59 14.67 4.65
C GLU A 34 -5.14 14.76 5.15
N GLY A 35 -4.34 13.70 5.01
CA GLY A 35 -2.94 13.66 5.44
C GLY A 35 -2.77 13.41 6.94
N LYS A 36 -3.80 12.94 7.65
CA LYS A 36 -3.71 12.58 9.07
C LYS A 36 -2.97 11.26 9.25
N ARG A 37 -2.32 11.11 10.40
CA ARG A 37 -1.69 9.85 10.85
C ARG A 37 -2.70 9.03 11.63
N ILE A 38 -2.72 7.71 11.40
CA ILE A 38 -3.71 6.82 11.98
C ILE A 38 -3.04 5.55 12.50
N LEU A 39 -3.46 5.10 13.68
CA LEU A 39 -3.27 3.73 14.15
C LEU A 39 -4.62 3.02 14.03
N LEU A 40 -4.72 2.05 13.10
CA LEU A 40 -5.95 1.29 12.88
C LEU A 40 -5.85 -0.07 13.57
N ILE A 41 -6.63 -0.27 14.64
CA ILE A 41 -6.72 -1.55 15.35
C ILE A 41 -8.07 -2.18 15.01
N GLN A 42 -8.05 -3.22 14.16
CA GLN A 42 -9.25 -3.90 13.70
C GLN A 42 -9.02 -5.39 13.46
N ARG A 43 -10.09 -6.17 13.59
CA ARG A 43 -10.08 -7.63 13.38
C ARG A 43 -9.69 -8.01 11.94
N THR A 44 -9.24 -9.25 11.74
CA THR A 44 -9.06 -9.82 10.40
C THR A 44 -10.40 -9.86 9.66
N GLY A 45 -10.38 -9.71 8.33
CA GLY A 45 -11.59 -9.63 7.52
C GLY A 45 -12.31 -8.27 7.56
N PHE A 46 -11.86 -7.32 8.39
CA PHE A 46 -12.36 -5.93 8.36
C PHE A 46 -12.07 -5.22 7.03
N GLY A 47 -11.12 -5.70 6.23
CA GLY A 47 -10.69 -5.00 5.01
C GLY A 47 -9.74 -3.84 5.29
N LYS A 48 -8.78 -4.03 6.22
CA LYS A 48 -7.76 -3.02 6.55
C LYS A 48 -6.96 -2.58 5.32
N SER A 49 -6.67 -3.50 4.40
CA SER A 49 -5.92 -3.19 3.19
C SER A 49 -6.57 -2.14 2.31
N LEU A 50 -7.90 -2.21 2.17
CA LEU A 50 -8.69 -1.24 1.43
C LEU A 50 -8.52 0.19 1.97
N CYS A 51 -8.34 0.33 3.29
CA CYS A 51 -8.23 1.62 3.95
C CYS A 51 -6.99 2.41 3.51
N TYR A 52 -5.88 1.74 3.18
CA TYR A 52 -4.69 2.41 2.63
C TYR A 52 -4.56 2.28 1.11
N GLN A 53 -5.11 1.22 0.50
CA GLN A 53 -5.08 1.03 -0.94
C GLN A 53 -5.91 2.07 -1.69
N LEU A 54 -7.11 2.41 -1.22
CA LEU A 54 -7.94 3.38 -1.91
C LEU A 54 -7.31 4.80 -1.89
N PRO A 55 -6.83 5.33 -0.75
CA PRO A 55 -6.06 6.58 -0.75
C PRO A 55 -4.83 6.51 -1.64
N ALA A 56 -4.11 5.39 -1.65
CA ALA A 56 -2.94 5.20 -2.49
C ALA A 56 -3.23 5.41 -3.98
N LEU A 57 -4.41 5.02 -4.48
CA LEU A 57 -4.80 5.24 -5.87
C LEU A 57 -5.08 6.71 -6.21
N LYS A 58 -5.26 7.57 -5.21
CA LYS A 58 -5.69 8.97 -5.38
C LYS A 58 -4.59 9.98 -5.05
N MET A 59 -3.76 9.70 -4.06
CA MET A 59 -2.65 10.57 -3.66
C MET A 59 -1.63 10.70 -4.79
N SER A 60 -0.93 11.82 -4.90
CA SER A 60 0.19 11.97 -5.85
C SER A 60 1.47 11.41 -5.22
N GLY A 61 2.17 10.51 -5.91
CA GLY A 61 3.33 9.79 -5.38
C GLY A 61 3.11 8.30 -5.19
N ILE A 62 4.06 7.64 -4.52
CA ILE A 62 4.09 6.20 -4.30
C ILE A 62 3.61 5.91 -2.88
N THR A 63 2.79 4.89 -2.72
CA THR A 63 2.48 4.32 -1.41
C THR A 63 3.41 3.15 -1.12
N LEU A 64 4.11 3.19 0.01
CA LEU A 64 4.92 2.10 0.52
C LEU A 64 4.11 1.33 1.56
N VAL A 65 3.95 0.02 1.38
CA VAL A 65 3.31 -0.87 2.34
C VAL A 65 4.37 -1.81 2.89
N ILE A 66 4.66 -1.71 4.19
CA ILE A 66 5.58 -2.61 4.88
C ILE A 66 4.73 -3.72 5.51
N SER A 67 5.00 -4.99 5.18
CA SER A 67 4.22 -6.12 5.69
C SER A 67 5.11 -7.34 5.94
N PRO A 68 4.93 -8.12 7.02
CA PRO A 68 5.64 -9.39 7.21
C PRO A 68 5.31 -10.46 6.17
N LEU A 69 4.08 -10.42 5.67
CA LEU A 69 3.45 -11.59 5.09
C LEU A 69 3.77 -11.68 3.60
N ILE A 70 4.98 -12.16 3.28
CA ILE A 70 5.47 -12.31 1.89
C ILE A 70 4.47 -13.05 1.00
N ALA A 71 3.88 -14.14 1.50
CA ALA A 71 2.88 -14.90 0.74
C ALA A 71 1.64 -14.04 0.39
N LEU A 72 1.19 -13.21 1.33
CA LEU A 72 0.03 -12.34 1.14
C LEU A 72 0.36 -11.15 0.22
N MET A 73 1.61 -10.66 0.19
CA MET A 73 2.00 -9.56 -0.69
C MET A 73 1.68 -9.85 -2.15
N LYS A 74 1.96 -11.08 -2.61
CA LYS A 74 1.70 -11.48 -3.99
C LYS A 74 0.21 -11.39 -4.30
N ASP A 75 -0.64 -11.96 -3.46
CA ASP A 75 -2.09 -11.94 -3.64
C ASP A 75 -2.64 -10.49 -3.63
N GLN A 76 -2.10 -9.63 -2.76
CA GLN A 76 -2.48 -8.21 -2.72
C GLN A 76 -2.05 -7.46 -3.99
N VAL A 77 -0.83 -7.70 -4.47
CA VAL A 77 -0.32 -7.08 -5.71
C VAL A 77 -1.11 -7.58 -6.92
N ASP A 78 -1.36 -8.88 -7.02
CA ASP A 78 -2.13 -9.48 -8.12
C ASP A 78 -3.57 -8.93 -8.13
N SER A 79 -4.20 -8.80 -6.95
CA SER A 79 -5.51 -8.16 -6.81
C SER A 79 -5.50 -6.70 -7.26
N LEU A 80 -4.49 -5.91 -6.86
CA LEU A 80 -4.35 -4.52 -7.28
C LEU A 80 -4.13 -4.39 -8.80
N ILE A 81 -3.30 -5.26 -9.39
CA ILE A 81 -3.08 -5.29 -10.84
C ILE A 81 -4.39 -5.64 -11.58
N ALA A 82 -5.15 -6.62 -11.08
CA ALA A 82 -6.47 -6.96 -11.63
C ALA A 82 -7.47 -5.78 -11.55
N CYS A 83 -7.31 -4.90 -10.56
CA CYS A 83 -8.05 -3.66 -10.40
C CYS A 83 -7.51 -2.50 -11.27
N GLY A 84 -6.54 -2.76 -12.14
CA GLY A 84 -5.90 -1.77 -13.01
C GLY A 84 -4.98 -0.79 -12.25
N ALA A 85 -4.47 -1.18 -11.08
CA ALA A 85 -3.48 -0.42 -10.34
C ALA A 85 -2.06 -0.90 -10.69
N GLN A 86 -1.11 0.03 -10.68
CA GLN A 86 0.30 -0.27 -10.83
C GLN A 86 0.87 -0.67 -9.47
N ALA A 87 0.98 -1.96 -9.20
CA ALA A 87 1.49 -2.47 -7.93
C ALA A 87 2.67 -3.41 -8.15
N ALA A 88 3.59 -3.43 -7.19
CA ALA A 88 4.72 -4.36 -7.15
C ALA A 88 5.03 -4.74 -5.70
N PHE A 89 5.81 -5.79 -5.52
CA PHE A 89 6.40 -6.12 -4.22
C PHE A 89 7.92 -6.22 -4.31
N ILE A 90 8.61 -6.07 -3.18
CA ILE A 90 10.03 -6.32 -3.03
C ILE A 90 10.30 -7.07 -1.71
N ASN A 91 10.86 -8.26 -1.83
CA ASN A 91 11.15 -9.17 -0.72
C ASN A 91 12.32 -10.10 -1.11
N SER A 92 12.65 -11.03 -0.22
CA SER A 92 13.71 -12.03 -0.41
C SER A 92 13.45 -13.07 -1.52
N SER A 93 12.22 -13.19 -2.06
CA SER A 93 11.92 -14.17 -3.11
C SER A 93 12.27 -13.68 -4.53
N LEU A 94 12.62 -12.39 -4.69
CA LEU A 94 12.96 -11.82 -5.99
C LEU A 94 14.44 -12.03 -6.33
N THR A 95 14.71 -12.29 -7.61
CA THR A 95 16.08 -12.30 -8.13
C THR A 95 16.66 -10.88 -8.18
N ALA A 96 17.99 -10.77 -8.28
CA ALA A 96 18.66 -9.48 -8.42
C ALA A 96 18.17 -8.68 -9.64
N GLU A 97 17.85 -9.36 -10.75
CA GLU A 97 17.31 -8.74 -11.95
C GLU A 97 15.90 -8.19 -11.73
N GLN A 98 15.01 -8.96 -11.09
CA GLN A 98 13.66 -8.50 -10.73
C GLN A 98 13.70 -7.31 -9.78
N ILE A 99 14.59 -7.34 -8.79
CA ILE A 99 14.83 -6.21 -7.89
C ILE A 99 15.26 -4.97 -8.69
N LYS A 100 16.22 -5.10 -9.60
CA LYS A 100 16.68 -3.99 -10.45
C LYS A 100 15.54 -3.42 -11.30
N GLN A 101 14.66 -4.28 -11.80
CA GLN A 101 13.48 -3.85 -12.56
C GLN A 101 12.53 -3.04 -11.69
N VAL A 102 12.22 -3.49 -10.46
CA VAL A 102 11.39 -2.74 -9.50
C VAL A 102 11.96 -1.34 -9.24
N TYR A 103 13.28 -1.21 -9.02
CA TYR A 103 13.91 0.10 -8.82
C TYR A 103 13.76 1.01 -10.04
N THR A 104 13.90 0.44 -11.24
CA THR A 104 13.74 1.17 -12.50
C THR A 104 12.31 1.65 -12.68
N ASP A 105 11.33 0.80 -12.38
CA ASP A 105 9.92 1.13 -12.50
C ASP A 105 9.47 2.16 -11.46
N LEU A 106 10.01 2.10 -10.24
CA LEU A 106 9.80 3.13 -9.21
C LEU A 106 10.31 4.50 -9.67
N LYS A 107 11.54 4.58 -10.19
CA LYS A 107 12.11 5.84 -10.72
C LYS A 107 11.31 6.41 -11.89
N ASN A 108 10.75 5.53 -12.71
CA ASN A 108 9.95 5.91 -13.89
C ASN A 108 8.47 6.15 -13.55
N ASN A 109 8.09 6.19 -12.27
CA ASN A 109 6.70 6.37 -11.83
C ASN A 109 5.72 5.32 -12.41
N LYS A 110 6.21 4.11 -12.67
CA LYS A 110 5.40 2.98 -13.19
C LYS A 110 4.83 2.10 -12.08
N ILE A 111 5.15 2.39 -10.82
CA ILE A 111 4.62 1.72 -9.64
C ILE A 111 3.94 2.76 -8.77
N LYS A 112 2.68 2.49 -8.42
CA LYS A 112 1.87 3.32 -7.53
C LYS A 112 1.90 2.83 -6.09
N ILE A 113 1.90 1.51 -5.92
CA ILE A 113 1.88 0.85 -4.62
C ILE A 113 3.01 -0.18 -4.58
N LEU A 114 3.92 -0.03 -3.63
CA LEU A 114 5.02 -0.96 -3.41
C LEU A 114 4.83 -1.68 -2.07
N TYR A 115 4.63 -2.98 -2.12
CA TYR A 115 4.75 -3.83 -0.94
C TYR A 115 6.22 -4.15 -0.67
N CYS A 116 6.66 -4.03 0.57
CA CYS A 116 8.03 -4.23 0.97
C CYS A 116 8.08 -5.10 2.22
N ALA A 117 8.94 -6.12 2.19
CA ALA A 117 9.20 -6.91 3.37
C ALA A 117 10.15 -6.16 4.34
N PRO A 118 10.01 -6.33 5.67
CA PRO A 118 10.82 -5.64 6.67
C PRO A 118 12.32 -5.81 6.46
N GLU A 119 12.76 -7.01 6.07
CA GLU A 119 14.18 -7.30 5.84
C GLU A 119 14.75 -6.49 4.68
N ARG A 120 13.93 -6.12 3.69
CA ARG A 120 14.34 -5.23 2.60
C ARG A 120 14.33 -3.78 3.04
N PHE A 121 13.33 -3.38 3.83
CA PHE A 121 13.23 -2.03 4.38
C PHE A 121 14.39 -1.68 5.32
N ALA A 122 14.94 -2.66 6.04
CA ALA A 122 16.09 -2.48 6.93
C ALA A 122 17.41 -2.16 6.20
N ILE A 123 17.49 -2.37 4.88
CA ILE A 123 18.70 -2.12 4.11
C ILE A 123 18.91 -0.61 3.90
N SER A 124 20.00 -0.06 4.41
CA SER A 124 20.28 1.38 4.35
C SER A 124 20.33 1.93 2.91
N SER A 125 20.85 1.16 1.95
CA SER A 125 20.88 1.57 0.54
C SER A 125 19.48 1.63 -0.08
N PHE A 126 18.54 0.79 0.37
CA PHE A 126 17.16 0.86 -0.06
C PHE A 126 16.43 2.06 0.55
N GLN A 127 16.66 2.34 1.84
CA GLN A 127 16.14 3.55 2.49
C GLN A 127 16.66 4.83 1.81
N ALA A 128 17.96 4.89 1.51
CA ALA A 128 18.55 5.99 0.77
C ALA A 128 17.90 6.16 -0.62
N PHE A 129 17.58 5.05 -1.29
CA PHE A 129 16.84 5.08 -2.55
C PHE A 129 15.40 5.57 -2.38
N LEU A 130 14.66 5.11 -1.37
CA LEU A 130 13.30 5.57 -1.09
C LEU A 130 13.24 7.08 -0.85
N ASN A 131 14.26 7.66 -0.20
CA ASN A 131 14.39 9.11 0.00
C ASN A 131 14.52 9.91 -1.31
N THR A 132 14.85 9.26 -2.44
CA THR A 132 14.87 9.91 -3.77
C THR A 132 13.51 9.90 -4.47
N LEU A 133 12.54 9.18 -3.92
CA LEU A 133 11.21 9.00 -4.50
C LEU A 133 10.19 9.93 -3.83
N ASN A 134 9.13 10.28 -4.57
CA ASN A 134 7.98 10.97 -3.99
C ASN A 134 7.06 9.95 -3.29
N ILE A 135 7.30 9.67 -2.01
CA ILE A 135 6.44 8.80 -1.19
C ILE A 135 5.28 9.62 -0.61
N SER A 136 4.04 9.22 -0.90
CA SER A 136 2.83 9.93 -0.47
C SER A 136 2.18 9.34 0.77
N LEU A 137 2.42 8.05 1.03
CA LEU A 137 1.86 7.33 2.17
C LEU A 137 2.78 6.16 2.52
N ILE A 138 2.96 5.92 3.82
CA ILE A 138 3.57 4.69 4.34
C ILE A 138 2.51 3.99 5.18
N ALA A 139 2.19 2.76 4.83
CA ALA A 139 1.34 1.87 5.60
C ALA A 139 2.21 0.77 6.21
N VAL A 140 2.07 0.52 7.51
CA VAL A 140 2.70 -0.62 8.18
C VAL A 140 1.60 -1.61 8.54
N ASP A 141 1.60 -2.75 7.86
CA ASP A 141 0.67 -3.84 8.08
C ASP A 141 1.21 -4.80 9.14
N GLU A 142 0.32 -5.43 9.89
CA GLU A 142 0.65 -6.23 11.08
C GLU A 142 1.60 -5.48 12.03
N ALA A 143 1.29 -4.20 12.31
CA ALA A 143 2.12 -3.32 13.14
C ALA A 143 2.42 -3.88 14.55
N HIS A 144 1.65 -4.84 15.04
CA HIS A 144 1.94 -5.55 16.28
C HIS A 144 3.28 -6.30 16.22
N CYS A 145 3.74 -6.69 15.04
CA CYS A 145 5.04 -7.33 14.86
C CYS A 145 6.23 -6.38 15.11
N ILE A 146 6.03 -5.05 15.14
CA ILE A 146 7.10 -4.10 15.46
C ILE A 146 7.67 -4.38 16.86
N SER A 147 6.82 -4.64 17.85
CA SER A 147 7.30 -4.95 19.21
C SER A 147 8.07 -6.27 19.31
N GLU A 148 7.89 -7.17 18.33
CA GLU A 148 8.59 -8.46 18.28
C GLU A 148 9.89 -8.39 17.47
N TRP A 149 10.01 -7.45 16.55
CA TRP A 149 11.16 -7.31 15.65
C TRP A 149 12.17 -6.25 16.08
N GLY A 150 11.82 -5.38 17.03
CA GLY A 150 12.67 -4.29 17.53
C GLY A 150 12.65 -3.09 16.61
#